data_AF-A0A671WDW8-F1
#
_entry.id   AF-A0A671WDW8-F1
#
_cell.length_a   1.000
_cell.length_b   1.000
_cell.length_c   1.000
_cell.angle_alpha   90.00
_cell.angle_beta   90.00
_cell.angle_gamma   90.00
#
_symmetry.space_group_name_H-M   'P 1'
#
loop_
_entity.id
_entity.type
_entity.pdbx_description
1 polymer ?
#
loop_
_entity_poly.entity_id
_entity_poly.type
_entity_poly.pdbx_seq_one_letter_code
_entity_poly.pdbx_strand_id
1 'polypeptide(L)'
;MMDGVLEVKREDILKVEIPPPEFVLTKPDIHWTEEEKKVFKEYEKKSKDLSLEKEKYRKSLECEMKNLQASTREATQRFDETLRKLFEKKVKCEMAIYQEELKITYLVYAVQIREEMKNREMELKYKLEKTMAHKVRKCEHIELFQENYDSTVAEDRVLDKEFRKEFLDLPSNAVDQLYKLFKRRPRVQKIRTQSDHNSNPLKEQRLCGSLAPDALSNMLKAMEELDAPQNMPEGLNPSIWENFCFVRKTKVESEHKVKVKALTLAEMQAFLQRRKEEERTAQQEIKNISDELQSLHKEKNHFLTDILVQFVLKQGQLEVSTTDLTPDYTDSVLLHRSVVEDLNNSIRVSLHKHNHTDTLISDS
;
A
#
# COMPACT_ATOMS: atom_id res chain seq x y z
N MET A 1 48.44 4.20 -81.85
CA MET A 1 47.36 4.01 -80.85
C MET A 1 46.10 4.53 -81.48
N MET A 2 45.15 3.64 -81.75
CA MET A 2 43.96 3.89 -82.56
C MET A 2 42.80 4.35 -81.66
N ASP A 3 42.59 5.66 -81.54
CA ASP A 3 41.28 6.19 -81.12
C ASP A 3 40.36 6.20 -82.34
N GLY A 4 39.85 5.01 -82.69
CA GLY A 4 38.82 4.85 -83.70
C GLY A 4 37.47 5.27 -83.14
N VAL A 5 37.03 6.50 -83.40
CA VAL A 5 35.64 6.91 -83.20
C VAL A 5 34.82 6.29 -84.34
N LEU A 6 34.28 5.11 -84.07
CA LEU A 6 33.49 4.30 -85.01
C LEU A 6 32.01 4.33 -84.63
N GLU A 7 31.43 5.53 -84.57
CA GLU A 7 29.98 5.73 -84.57
C GLU A 7 29.72 7.18 -84.97
N VAL A 8 29.29 7.41 -86.22
CA VAL A 8 28.70 8.70 -86.61
C VAL A 8 27.47 8.87 -85.75
N LYS A 9 27.53 9.76 -84.76
CA LYS A 9 26.40 9.97 -83.85
C LYS A 9 25.31 10.64 -84.66
N ARG A 10 24.04 10.26 -84.44
CA ARG A 10 22.89 10.95 -85.08
C ARG A 10 22.90 12.46 -84.81
N GLU A 11 23.54 12.88 -83.73
CA GLU A 11 23.81 14.28 -83.35
C GLU A 11 24.62 15.05 -84.39
N ASP A 12 25.49 14.37 -85.16
CA ASP A 12 26.37 15.01 -86.13
C ASP A 12 25.58 15.54 -87.34
N ILE A 13 24.39 15.00 -87.62
CA ILE A 13 23.46 15.51 -88.65
C ILE A 13 23.11 16.98 -88.38
N LEU A 14 23.04 17.41 -87.12
CA LEU A 14 22.76 18.80 -86.76
C LEU A 14 23.89 19.75 -87.17
N LYS A 15 25.13 19.26 -87.18
CA LYS A 15 26.36 20.01 -87.52
C LYS A 15 26.67 20.02 -89.01
N VAL A 16 26.05 19.13 -89.80
CA VAL A 16 26.23 19.12 -91.26
C VAL A 16 25.63 20.39 -91.86
N GLU A 17 26.42 21.09 -92.66
CA GLU A 17 25.97 22.21 -93.50
C GLU A 17 26.35 21.93 -94.94
N ILE A 18 25.42 22.17 -95.87
CA ILE A 18 25.69 22.02 -97.30
C ILE A 18 26.02 23.42 -97.83
N PRO A 19 27.26 23.69 -98.24
CA PRO A 19 27.65 24.99 -98.75
C PRO A 19 26.98 25.25 -100.10
N PRO A 20 26.58 26.51 -100.38
CA PRO A 20 26.03 26.87 -101.68
C PRO A 20 27.07 26.68 -102.78
N PRO A 21 26.68 26.28 -104.00
CA PRO A 21 27.59 26.19 -105.13
C PRO A 21 28.27 27.53 -105.44
N GLU A 22 29.54 27.51 -105.80
CA GLU A 22 30.40 28.71 -105.98
C GLU A 22 29.85 29.72 -107.01
N PHE A 23 29.16 29.26 -108.05
CA PHE A 23 28.55 30.12 -109.08
C PHE A 23 27.37 30.94 -108.56
N VAL A 24 26.70 30.51 -107.48
CA VAL A 24 25.59 31.24 -106.84
C VAL A 24 26.09 32.50 -106.14
N LEU A 25 27.35 32.51 -105.69
CA LEU A 25 27.98 33.65 -105.02
C LEU A 25 28.65 34.63 -106.00
N THR A 26 28.89 34.20 -107.25
CA THR A 26 29.75 34.91 -108.21
C THR A 26 29.04 35.37 -109.48
N LYS A 27 27.87 34.80 -109.84
CA LYS A 27 27.12 35.15 -111.07
C LYS A 27 25.60 35.27 -110.80
N PRO A 28 24.90 36.25 -111.40
CA PRO A 28 23.43 36.35 -111.31
C PRO A 28 22.71 35.17 -112.00
N ASP A 29 21.55 34.78 -111.48
CA ASP A 29 20.73 33.62 -111.89
C ASP A 29 20.42 33.54 -113.40
N ILE A 30 20.40 34.69 -114.07
CA ILE A 30 20.10 34.84 -115.50
C ILE A 30 21.26 34.28 -116.36
N HIS A 31 22.48 34.23 -115.83
CA HIS A 31 23.69 33.78 -116.52
C HIS A 31 24.07 32.33 -116.26
N TRP A 32 23.24 31.58 -115.52
CA TRP A 32 23.52 30.19 -115.23
C TRP A 32 23.34 29.31 -116.48
N THR A 33 24.33 28.46 -116.75
CA THR A 33 24.20 27.41 -117.77
C THR A 33 23.14 26.37 -117.36
N GLU A 34 22.65 25.58 -118.31
CA GLU A 34 21.69 24.51 -117.99
C GLU A 34 22.27 23.46 -117.03
N GLU A 35 23.59 23.27 -117.05
CA GLU A 35 24.33 22.46 -116.09
C GLU A 35 24.37 23.11 -114.70
N GLU A 36 24.67 24.41 -114.60
CA GLU A 36 24.68 25.17 -113.33
C GLU A 36 23.27 25.20 -112.69
N LYS A 37 22.20 25.36 -113.49
CA LYS A 37 20.80 25.25 -113.01
C LYS A 37 20.46 23.87 -112.45
N LYS A 38 20.98 22.79 -113.05
CA LYS A 38 20.80 21.42 -112.54
C LYS A 38 21.53 21.24 -111.21
N VAL A 39 22.77 21.71 -111.10
CA VAL A 39 23.56 21.65 -109.86
C VAL A 39 22.88 22.44 -108.73
N PHE A 40 22.30 23.60 -109.01
CA PHE A 40 21.54 24.37 -108.03
C PHE A 40 20.26 23.65 -107.56
N LYS A 41 19.50 23.04 -108.47
CA LYS A 41 18.32 22.22 -108.11
C LYS A 41 18.69 21.03 -107.22
N GLU A 42 19.82 20.38 -107.49
CA GLU A 42 20.33 19.31 -106.64
C GLU A 42 20.77 19.82 -105.27
N TYR A 43 21.43 20.98 -105.20
CA TYR A 43 21.77 21.65 -103.95
C TYR A 43 20.51 21.97 -103.11
N GLU A 44 19.49 22.60 -103.71
CA GLU A 44 18.23 22.89 -103.02
C GLU A 44 17.57 21.63 -102.48
N LYS A 45 17.55 20.55 -103.29
CA LYS A 45 16.98 19.27 -102.88
C LYS A 45 17.72 18.71 -101.68
N LYS A 46 19.06 18.65 -101.73
CA LYS A 46 19.89 18.15 -100.63
C LYS A 46 19.75 19.03 -99.37
N SER A 47 19.64 20.34 -99.53
CA SER A 47 19.43 21.30 -98.43
C SER A 47 18.06 21.10 -97.77
N LYS A 48 16.99 20.92 -98.56
CA LYS A 48 15.64 20.59 -98.07
C LYS A 48 15.61 19.23 -97.37
N ASP A 49 16.23 18.20 -97.96
CA ASP A 49 16.31 16.86 -97.37
C ASP A 49 17.05 16.88 -96.03
N LEU A 50 18.19 17.59 -95.94
CA LEU A 50 18.94 17.77 -94.69
C LEU A 50 18.14 18.54 -93.64
N SER A 51 17.41 19.58 -94.03
CA SER A 51 16.53 20.33 -93.13
C SER A 51 15.41 19.44 -92.55
N LEU A 52 14.78 18.62 -93.39
CA LEU A 52 13.77 17.65 -92.97
C LEU A 52 14.35 16.60 -92.02
N GLU A 53 15.57 16.14 -92.26
CA GLU A 53 16.26 15.17 -91.40
C GLU A 53 16.62 15.77 -90.03
N LYS A 54 17.14 17.01 -89.99
CA LYS A 54 17.38 17.75 -88.74
C LYS A 54 16.10 17.95 -87.94
N GLU A 55 14.98 18.29 -88.59
CA GLU A 55 13.69 18.48 -87.93
C GLU A 55 13.10 17.17 -87.40
N LYS A 56 13.22 16.07 -88.15
CA LYS A 56 12.83 14.73 -87.68
C LYS A 56 13.65 14.32 -86.46
N TYR A 57 14.96 14.57 -86.47
CA TYR A 57 15.84 14.26 -85.36
C TYR A 57 15.52 15.12 -84.12
N ARG A 58 15.29 16.43 -84.29
CA ARG A 58 14.82 17.33 -83.22
C ARG A 58 13.53 16.82 -82.57
N LYS A 59 12.52 16.48 -83.38
CA LYS A 59 11.24 15.93 -82.88
C LYS A 59 11.42 14.61 -82.14
N SER A 60 12.33 13.76 -82.60
CA SER A 60 12.68 12.51 -81.90
C SER A 60 13.26 12.79 -80.51
N LEU A 61 14.20 13.73 -80.41
CA LEU A 61 14.81 14.14 -79.13
C LEU A 61 13.78 14.79 -78.19
N GLU A 62 12.90 15.65 -78.70
CA GLU A 62 11.82 16.25 -77.88
C GLU A 62 10.85 15.18 -77.35
N CYS A 63 10.52 14.17 -78.16
CA CYS A 63 9.68 13.05 -77.75
C CYS A 63 10.37 12.22 -76.66
N GLU A 64 11.64 11.88 -76.85
CA GLU A 64 12.44 11.15 -75.87
C GLU A 64 12.56 11.94 -74.55
N MET A 65 12.84 13.24 -74.63
CA MET A 65 12.90 14.12 -73.46
C MET A 65 11.57 14.12 -72.70
N LYS A 66 10.43 14.25 -73.39
CA LYS A 66 9.10 14.22 -72.76
C LYS A 66 8.81 12.87 -72.12
N ASN A 67 9.17 11.76 -72.79
CA ASN A 67 8.99 10.41 -72.26
C ASN A 67 9.85 10.17 -71.01
N LEU A 68 11.11 10.61 -71.02
CA LEU A 68 12.00 10.54 -69.86
C LEU A 68 11.47 11.39 -68.70
N GLN A 69 11.00 12.61 -68.96
CA GLN A 69 10.40 13.47 -67.94
C GLN A 69 9.14 12.84 -67.32
N ALA A 70 8.27 12.23 -68.14
CA ALA A 70 7.09 11.53 -67.66
C ALA A 70 7.47 10.31 -66.80
N SER A 71 8.42 9.49 -67.28
CA SER A 71 8.94 8.33 -66.57
C SER A 71 9.53 8.70 -65.21
N THR A 72 10.37 9.74 -65.15
CA THR A 72 10.93 10.24 -63.89
C THR A 72 9.84 10.71 -62.94
N ARG A 73 8.84 11.46 -63.43
CA ARG A 73 7.72 11.93 -62.60
C ARG A 73 6.93 10.77 -62.00
N GLU A 74 6.61 9.77 -62.80
CA GLU A 74 5.91 8.58 -62.32
C GLU A 74 6.75 7.80 -61.31
N ALA A 75 8.06 7.64 -61.55
CA ALA A 75 8.97 6.96 -60.62
C ALA A 75 9.02 7.68 -59.27
N THR A 76 9.13 9.02 -59.26
CA THR A 76 9.10 9.83 -58.04
C THR A 76 7.78 9.66 -57.29
N GLN A 77 6.64 9.74 -58.00
CA GLN A 77 5.33 9.56 -57.36
C GLN A 77 5.17 8.17 -56.73
N ARG A 78 5.60 7.11 -57.43
CA ARG A 78 5.56 5.74 -56.89
C ARG A 78 6.46 5.59 -55.66
N PHE A 79 7.63 6.22 -55.68
CA PHE A 79 8.54 6.24 -54.54
C PHE A 79 7.90 6.95 -53.34
N ASP A 80 7.38 8.16 -53.53
CA ASP A 80 6.76 8.94 -52.46
C ASP A 80 5.55 8.24 -51.85
N GLU A 81 4.73 7.57 -52.68
CA GLU A 81 3.60 6.79 -52.18
C GLU A 81 4.05 5.57 -51.37
N THR A 82 5.13 4.90 -51.80
CA THR A 82 5.72 3.78 -51.06
C THR A 82 6.30 4.25 -49.74
N LEU A 83 7.01 5.39 -49.74
CA LEU A 83 7.58 6.01 -48.55
C LEU A 83 6.48 6.41 -47.55
N ARG A 84 5.38 7.00 -48.04
CA ARG A 84 4.21 7.35 -47.20
C ARG A 84 3.60 6.12 -46.54
N LYS A 85 3.36 5.05 -47.32
CA LYS A 85 2.83 3.78 -46.79
C LYS A 85 3.77 3.16 -45.75
N LEU A 86 5.08 3.23 -45.98
CA LEU A 86 6.09 2.76 -45.03
C LEU A 86 6.08 3.59 -43.74
N PHE A 87 5.98 4.91 -43.86
CA PHE A 87 5.90 5.82 -42.70
C PHE A 87 4.63 5.58 -41.88
N GLU A 88 3.47 5.45 -42.52
CA GLU A 88 2.22 5.09 -41.84
C GLU A 88 2.33 3.75 -41.10
N LYS A 89 3.00 2.76 -41.71
CA LYS A 89 3.25 1.47 -41.07
C LYS A 89 4.18 1.64 -39.87
N LYS A 90 5.25 2.43 -39.99
CA LYS A 90 6.18 2.73 -38.89
C LYS A 90 5.42 3.34 -37.70
N VAL A 91 4.63 4.39 -37.93
CA VAL A 91 3.86 5.06 -36.87
C VAL A 91 2.89 4.09 -36.18
N LYS A 92 2.19 3.24 -36.95
CA LYS A 92 1.29 2.22 -36.38
C LYS A 92 2.04 1.18 -35.54
N CYS A 93 3.22 0.75 -35.99
CA CYS A 93 4.05 -0.18 -35.24
C CYS A 93 4.59 0.45 -33.95
N GLU A 94 5.11 1.68 -34.00
CA GLU A 94 5.59 2.41 -32.82
C GLU A 94 4.45 2.63 -31.82
N MET A 95 3.27 3.05 -32.28
CA MET A 95 2.09 3.19 -31.43
C MET A 95 1.73 1.87 -30.72
N ALA A 96 1.76 0.74 -31.42
CA ALA A 96 1.48 -0.56 -30.82
C ALA A 96 2.56 -0.98 -29.81
N ILE A 97 3.85 -0.72 -30.11
CA ILE A 97 4.96 -0.98 -29.18
C ILE A 97 4.76 -0.17 -27.91
N TYR A 98 4.54 1.14 -28.01
CA TYR A 98 4.35 2.01 -26.84
C TYR A 98 3.11 1.64 -26.02
N GLN A 99 2.03 1.17 -26.67
CA GLN A 99 0.86 0.68 -25.96
C GLN A 99 1.17 -0.55 -25.12
N GLU A 100 1.87 -1.53 -25.71
CA GLU A 100 2.26 -2.74 -24.99
C GLU A 100 3.31 -2.46 -23.90
N GLU A 101 4.28 -1.57 -24.15
CA GLU A 101 5.24 -1.13 -23.13
C GLU A 101 4.52 -0.50 -21.93
N LEU A 102 3.59 0.43 -22.16
CA LEU A 102 2.79 1.04 -21.10
C LEU A 102 1.99 -0.01 -20.32
N LYS A 103 1.35 -0.95 -21.03
CA LYS A 103 0.60 -2.04 -20.41
C LYS A 103 1.50 -2.94 -19.57
N ILE A 104 2.70 -3.29 -20.05
CA ILE A 104 3.69 -4.04 -19.28
C ILE A 104 4.06 -3.28 -18.01
N THR A 105 4.33 -1.98 -18.10
CA THR A 105 4.65 -1.15 -16.92
C THR A 105 3.53 -1.19 -15.88
N TYR A 106 2.27 -1.01 -16.30
CA TYR A 106 1.13 -1.10 -15.38
C TYR A 106 0.96 -2.50 -14.79
N LEU A 107 1.15 -3.56 -15.57
CA LEU A 107 1.07 -4.94 -15.06
C LEU A 107 2.17 -5.23 -14.05
N VAL A 108 3.40 -4.76 -14.28
CA VAL A 108 4.51 -4.88 -13.32
C VAL A 108 4.18 -4.16 -12.02
N TYR A 109 3.68 -2.93 -12.11
CA TYR A 109 3.23 -2.17 -10.93
C TYR A 109 2.11 -2.90 -10.17
N ALA A 110 1.13 -3.45 -10.90
CA ALA A 110 0.03 -4.19 -10.29
C ALA A 110 0.49 -5.50 -9.61
N VAL A 111 1.47 -6.19 -10.20
CA VAL A 111 2.12 -7.37 -9.61
C VAL A 111 2.82 -7.00 -8.30
N GLN A 112 3.53 -5.86 -8.29
CA GLN A 112 4.23 -5.37 -7.10
C GLN A 112 3.26 -5.06 -5.97
N ILE A 113 2.21 -4.27 -6.21
CA ILE A 113 1.17 -3.97 -5.21
C ILE A 113 0.57 -5.26 -4.66
N ARG A 114 0.23 -6.22 -5.52
CA ARG A 114 -0.33 -7.50 -5.09
C ARG A 114 0.61 -8.27 -4.18
N GLU A 115 1.91 -8.28 -4.46
CA GLU A 115 2.89 -8.95 -3.61
C GLU A 115 3.07 -8.22 -2.27
N GLU A 116 3.06 -6.88 -2.27
CA GLU A 116 3.07 -6.07 -1.04
C GLU A 116 1.86 -6.38 -0.15
N MET A 117 0.64 -6.39 -0.71
CA MET A 117 -0.58 -6.76 0.02
C MET A 117 -0.52 -8.19 0.56
N LYS A 118 -0.01 -9.14 -0.23
CA LYS A 118 0.15 -10.54 0.19
C LYS A 118 1.17 -10.68 1.33
N ASN A 119 2.29 -9.97 1.26
CA ASN A 119 3.30 -9.93 2.32
C ASN A 119 2.71 -9.37 3.61
N ARG A 120 1.95 -8.27 3.51
CA ARG A 120 1.25 -7.70 4.66
C ARG A 120 0.22 -8.68 5.26
N GLU A 121 -0.54 -9.37 4.42
CA GLU A 121 -1.51 -10.38 4.84
C GLU A 121 -0.82 -11.53 5.62
N MET A 122 0.32 -12.01 5.13
CA MET A 122 1.11 -13.06 5.80
C MET A 122 1.66 -12.57 7.15
N GLU A 123 2.18 -11.35 7.22
CA GLU A 123 2.69 -10.75 8.46
C GLU A 123 1.60 -10.65 9.53
N LEU A 124 0.41 -10.16 9.16
CA LEU A 124 -0.72 -10.04 10.07
C LEU A 124 -1.24 -11.41 10.53
N LYS A 125 -1.33 -12.40 9.62
CA LYS A 125 -1.68 -13.78 9.98
C LYS A 125 -0.69 -14.39 10.98
N TYR A 126 0.61 -14.19 10.76
CA TYR A 126 1.64 -14.66 11.67
C TYR A 126 1.54 -13.99 13.04
N LYS A 127 1.32 -12.67 13.09
CA LYS A 127 1.09 -11.95 14.36
C LYS A 127 -0.14 -12.49 15.09
N LEU A 128 -1.24 -12.69 14.37
CA LEU A 128 -2.48 -13.23 14.92
C LEU A 128 -2.27 -14.61 15.56
N GLU A 129 -1.62 -15.52 14.84
CA GLU A 129 -1.31 -16.87 15.32
C GLU A 129 -0.44 -16.82 16.58
N LYS A 130 0.60 -15.97 16.60
CA LYS A 130 1.47 -15.78 17.76
C LYS A 130 0.70 -15.26 18.98
N THR A 131 -0.19 -14.28 18.80
CA THR A 131 -0.98 -13.72 19.90
C THR A 131 -2.03 -14.72 20.39
N MET A 132 -2.67 -15.47 19.48
CA MET A 132 -3.63 -16.52 19.84
C MET A 132 -3.01 -17.70 20.58
N ALA A 133 -1.72 -17.99 20.37
CA ALA A 133 -0.99 -19.03 21.10
C ALA A 133 -0.78 -18.69 22.59
N HIS A 134 -0.83 -17.41 22.99
CA HIS A 134 -0.60 -16.96 24.37
C HIS A 134 -1.82 -17.13 25.30
N LYS A 135 -2.71 -18.10 25.04
CA LYS A 135 -3.91 -18.33 25.86
C LYS A 135 -3.56 -18.61 27.33
N VAL A 136 -4.06 -17.75 28.21
CA VAL A 136 -3.89 -17.85 29.66
C VAL A 136 -4.79 -18.97 30.20
N ARG A 137 -4.21 -19.88 31.01
CA ARG A 137 -4.99 -20.88 31.76
C ARG A 137 -5.81 -20.20 32.84
N LYS A 138 -7.12 -20.49 32.91
CA LYS A 138 -7.99 -20.02 33.99
C LYS A 138 -7.54 -20.60 35.32
N CYS A 139 -7.53 -19.79 36.36
CA CYS A 139 -7.05 -20.15 37.69
C CYS A 139 -8.25 -20.39 38.63
N GLU A 140 -8.85 -21.57 38.56
CA GLU A 140 -9.98 -22.01 39.41
C GLU A 140 -9.58 -22.14 40.89
N HIS A 141 -8.28 -22.23 41.18
CA HIS A 141 -7.75 -22.44 42.53
C HIS A 141 -7.94 -21.27 43.51
N ILE A 142 -8.29 -20.08 43.03
CA ILE A 142 -8.42 -18.88 43.88
C ILE A 142 -9.76 -18.87 44.63
N GLU A 143 -10.82 -19.37 44.00
CA GLU A 143 -12.16 -19.45 44.62
C GLU A 143 -12.15 -20.42 45.80
N LEU A 144 -11.55 -21.61 45.62
CA LEU A 144 -11.36 -22.58 46.71
C LEU A 144 -10.49 -22.03 47.86
N PHE A 145 -9.48 -21.22 47.54
CA PHE A 145 -8.64 -20.60 48.57
C PHE A 145 -9.38 -19.52 49.35
N GLN A 146 -10.25 -18.76 48.68
CA GLN A 146 -11.13 -17.77 49.29
C GLN A 146 -12.09 -18.42 50.30
N GLU A 147 -12.77 -19.51 49.92
CA GLU A 147 -13.67 -20.26 50.81
C GLU A 147 -12.94 -20.77 52.06
N ASN A 148 -11.72 -21.30 51.89
CA ASN A 148 -10.88 -21.78 52.99
C ASN A 148 -10.38 -20.64 53.90
N TYR A 149 -10.17 -19.44 53.35
CA TYR A 149 -9.88 -18.25 54.14
C TYR A 149 -11.10 -17.84 54.98
N ASP A 150 -12.27 -17.74 54.35
CA ASP A 150 -13.52 -17.33 55.01
C ASP A 150 -13.93 -18.31 56.13
N SER A 151 -13.73 -19.61 55.92
CA SER A 151 -13.92 -20.64 56.96
C SER A 151 -13.01 -20.41 58.17
N THR A 152 -11.71 -20.15 57.96
CA THR A 152 -10.78 -19.87 59.06
C THR A 152 -11.09 -18.54 59.77
N VAL A 153 -11.59 -17.53 59.06
CA VAL A 153 -12.08 -16.29 59.68
C VAL A 153 -13.32 -16.57 60.55
N ALA A 154 -14.22 -17.45 60.11
CA ALA A 154 -15.39 -17.84 60.89
C ALA A 154 -14.99 -18.60 62.16
N GLU A 155 -14.09 -19.60 62.05
CA GLU A 155 -13.50 -20.33 63.18
C GLU A 155 -12.86 -19.36 64.20
N ASP A 156 -12.07 -18.40 63.74
CA ASP A 156 -11.44 -17.39 64.59
C ASP A 156 -12.45 -16.51 65.35
N ARG A 157 -13.56 -16.14 64.70
CA ARG A 157 -14.66 -15.39 65.34
C ARG A 157 -15.40 -16.22 66.38
N VAL A 158 -15.50 -17.53 66.20
CA VAL A 158 -16.11 -18.44 67.18
C VAL A 158 -15.29 -18.48 68.45
N LEU A 159 -13.96 -18.62 68.37
CA LEU A 159 -13.06 -18.57 69.54
C LEU A 159 -13.25 -17.28 70.37
N ASP A 160 -13.53 -16.15 69.72
CA ASP A 160 -13.78 -14.89 70.41
C ASP A 160 -15.11 -14.86 71.18
N LYS A 161 -16.16 -15.48 70.60
CA LYS A 161 -17.50 -15.58 71.19
C LYS A 161 -17.56 -16.60 72.32
N GLU A 162 -16.81 -17.69 72.19
CA GLU A 162 -16.78 -18.79 73.15
C GLU A 162 -15.96 -18.46 74.39
N PHE A 163 -15.03 -17.50 74.32
CA PHE A 163 -14.26 -17.05 75.47
C PHE A 163 -15.13 -16.79 76.71
N ARG A 164 -16.21 -16.02 76.59
CA ARG A 164 -17.08 -15.71 77.74
C ARG A 164 -17.83 -16.93 78.27
N LYS A 165 -18.05 -17.96 77.43
CA LYS A 165 -18.71 -19.21 77.82
C LYS A 165 -17.78 -20.12 78.61
N GLU A 166 -16.48 -20.09 78.33
CA GLU A 166 -15.48 -20.91 79.02
C GLU A 166 -15.18 -20.45 80.45
N PHE A 167 -15.55 -19.22 80.81
CA PHE A 167 -15.29 -18.61 82.12
C PHE A 167 -16.57 -18.20 82.86
N LEU A 168 -17.73 -18.82 82.56
CA LEU A 168 -19.02 -18.49 83.20
C LEU A 168 -19.05 -18.70 84.71
N ASP A 169 -18.21 -19.60 85.22
CA ASP A 169 -18.12 -19.92 86.65
C ASP A 169 -17.39 -18.83 87.47
N LEU A 170 -16.86 -17.80 86.81
CA LEU A 170 -16.19 -16.67 87.45
C LEU A 170 -17.13 -15.45 87.62
N PRO A 171 -16.90 -14.61 88.64
CA PRO A 171 -17.56 -13.31 88.77
C PRO A 171 -17.39 -12.44 87.51
N SER A 172 -18.43 -11.71 87.10
CA SER A 172 -18.45 -10.92 85.85
C SER A 172 -17.29 -9.93 85.72
N ASN A 173 -16.86 -9.32 86.83
CA ASN A 173 -15.71 -8.41 86.87
C ASN A 173 -14.38 -9.12 86.59
N ALA A 174 -14.22 -10.37 87.04
CA ALA A 174 -13.04 -11.18 86.76
C ALA A 174 -13.01 -11.63 85.29
N VAL A 175 -14.15 -12.02 84.72
CA VAL A 175 -14.27 -12.35 83.29
C VAL A 175 -13.93 -11.14 82.40
N ASP A 176 -14.39 -9.94 82.75
CA ASP A 176 -14.07 -8.73 81.99
C ASP A 176 -12.59 -8.32 82.10
N GLN A 177 -11.95 -8.55 83.25
CA GLN A 177 -10.51 -8.36 83.41
C GLN A 177 -9.72 -9.36 82.54
N LEU A 178 -10.09 -10.64 82.55
CA LEU A 178 -9.49 -11.66 81.69
C LEU A 178 -9.73 -11.36 80.20
N TYR A 179 -10.91 -10.89 79.81
CA TYR A 179 -11.18 -10.53 78.40
C TYR A 179 -10.30 -9.37 77.91
N LYS A 180 -10.00 -8.39 78.77
CA LYS A 180 -9.03 -7.31 78.43
C LYS A 180 -7.62 -7.87 78.19
N LEU A 181 -7.19 -8.84 79.00
CA LEU A 181 -5.91 -9.54 78.79
C LEU A 181 -5.95 -10.42 77.53
N PHE A 182 -7.06 -11.11 77.29
CA PHE A 182 -7.28 -11.93 76.09
C PHE A 182 -7.16 -11.11 74.81
N LYS A 183 -7.60 -9.84 74.80
CA LYS A 183 -7.46 -8.93 73.65
C LYS A 183 -6.09 -8.25 73.55
N ARG A 184 -5.29 -8.28 74.60
CA ARG A 184 -3.95 -7.67 74.60
C ARG A 184 -3.00 -8.49 73.74
N ARG A 185 -2.26 -7.83 72.84
CA ARG A 185 -1.23 -8.43 71.98
C ARG A 185 0.14 -7.79 72.27
N PRO A 186 1.25 -8.54 72.18
CA PRO A 186 2.59 -7.99 72.24
C PRO A 186 2.82 -6.95 71.14
N ARG A 187 3.43 -5.82 71.49
CA ARG A 187 3.90 -4.83 70.51
C ARG A 187 5.26 -5.28 69.98
N VAL A 188 5.26 -6.10 68.93
CA VAL A 188 6.52 -6.47 68.26
C VAL A 188 7.10 -5.20 67.63
N GLN A 189 8.23 -4.70 68.15
CA GLN A 189 8.93 -3.56 67.56
C GLN A 189 9.40 -3.94 66.16
N LYS A 190 8.99 -3.18 65.14
CA LYS A 190 9.50 -3.34 63.78
C LYS A 190 10.98 -2.97 63.79
N ILE A 191 11.88 -3.96 63.75
CA ILE A 191 13.29 -3.72 63.44
C ILE A 191 13.33 -3.16 62.01
N ARG A 192 13.77 -1.90 61.89
CA ARG A 192 13.94 -1.17 60.64
C ARG A 192 15.06 -1.83 59.83
N THR A 193 14.71 -2.67 58.85
CA THR A 193 15.66 -3.14 57.84
C THR A 193 16.02 -1.98 56.92
N GLN A 194 17.30 -1.62 56.93
CA GLN A 194 17.88 -0.69 55.98
C GLN A 194 17.77 -1.28 54.57
N SER A 195 17.49 -0.40 53.62
CA SER A 195 17.34 -0.66 52.20
C SER A 195 18.69 -0.97 51.57
N ASP A 196 18.96 -2.24 51.25
CA ASP A 196 19.99 -2.59 50.26
C ASP A 196 19.32 -2.82 48.91
N HIS A 197 19.53 -1.85 48.03
CA HIS A 197 19.22 -1.88 46.61
C HIS A 197 20.09 -2.95 45.93
N ASN A 198 19.52 -4.10 45.60
CA ASN A 198 20.00 -4.95 44.51
C ASN A 198 18.85 -5.84 43.99
N SER A 199 18.08 -5.25 43.09
CA SER A 199 16.95 -5.84 42.37
C SER A 199 17.45 -6.85 41.33
N ASN A 200 17.35 -8.14 41.67
CA ASN A 200 17.51 -9.25 40.74
C ASN A 200 16.13 -9.93 40.57
N PRO A 201 15.51 -9.90 39.38
CA PRO A 201 14.09 -10.27 39.18
C PRO A 201 13.80 -11.77 39.30
N LEU A 202 14.81 -12.62 39.54
CA LEU A 202 14.64 -14.05 39.78
C LEU A 202 14.46 -14.43 41.27
N LYS A 203 14.62 -13.47 42.20
CA LYS A 203 14.48 -13.72 43.65
C LYS A 203 13.06 -13.54 44.19
N GLU A 204 12.16 -12.91 43.44
CA GLU A 204 10.76 -12.68 43.86
C GLU A 204 9.98 -13.98 44.09
N GLN A 205 10.38 -15.08 43.44
CA GLN A 205 9.64 -16.34 43.53
C GLN A 205 9.99 -17.21 44.76
N ARG A 206 10.94 -16.81 45.61
CA ARG A 206 11.37 -17.61 46.79
C ARG A 206 11.11 -16.97 48.16
N LEU A 207 10.32 -15.90 48.26
CA LEU A 207 10.13 -15.20 49.54
C LEU A 207 8.93 -15.68 50.36
N CYS A 208 8.12 -16.62 49.87
CA CYS A 208 6.88 -17.03 50.54
C CYS A 208 7.05 -18.14 51.61
N GLY A 209 8.25 -18.70 51.80
CA GLY A 209 8.46 -19.86 52.67
C GLY A 209 9.19 -19.64 53.99
N SER A 210 10.09 -18.65 54.09
CA SER A 210 11.12 -18.66 55.15
C SER A 210 11.00 -17.60 56.23
N LEU A 211 10.10 -16.61 56.11
CA LEU A 211 9.95 -15.51 57.09
C LEU A 211 8.73 -15.67 58.02
N ALA A 212 7.76 -16.51 57.66
CA ALA A 212 6.55 -16.75 58.46
C ALA A 212 6.79 -17.55 59.76
N PRO A 213 7.67 -18.58 59.79
CA PRO A 213 7.90 -19.38 61.01
C PRO A 213 8.47 -18.54 62.16
N ASP A 214 9.38 -17.62 61.84
CA ASP A 214 10.03 -16.75 62.82
C ASP A 214 9.04 -15.74 63.43
N ALA A 215 8.08 -15.24 62.64
CA ALA A 215 7.11 -14.25 63.11
C ALA A 215 6.09 -14.83 64.11
N LEU A 216 5.58 -16.04 63.88
CA LEU A 216 4.69 -16.72 64.83
C LEU A 216 5.46 -17.16 66.08
N SER A 217 6.65 -17.74 65.90
CA SER A 217 7.51 -18.16 67.01
C SER A 217 7.87 -17.00 67.95
N ASN A 218 8.25 -15.84 67.38
CA ASN A 218 8.54 -14.64 68.16
C ASN A 218 7.28 -14.07 68.85
N MET A 219 6.11 -14.12 68.20
CA MET A 219 4.85 -13.71 68.82
C MET A 219 4.46 -14.62 70.00
N LEU A 220 4.60 -15.93 69.85
CA LEU A 220 4.30 -16.90 70.90
C LEU A 220 5.23 -16.76 72.11
N LYS A 221 6.54 -16.54 71.88
CA LYS A 221 7.48 -16.24 72.97
C LYS A 221 7.12 -14.96 73.73
N ALA A 222 6.76 -13.90 73.02
CA ALA A 222 6.31 -12.66 73.67
C ALA A 222 4.95 -12.81 74.38
N MET A 223 4.13 -13.77 73.97
CA MET A 223 2.89 -14.13 74.68
C MET A 223 3.18 -14.91 75.96
N GLU A 224 4.14 -15.83 75.95
CA GLU A 224 4.59 -16.57 77.15
C GLU A 224 5.09 -15.61 78.25
N GLU A 225 5.77 -14.53 77.89
CA GLU A 225 6.16 -13.46 78.84
C GLU A 225 4.95 -12.73 79.45
N LEU A 226 3.89 -12.51 78.67
CA LEU A 226 2.64 -11.88 79.14
C LEU A 226 1.79 -12.82 79.99
N ASP A 227 1.90 -14.12 79.75
CA ASP A 227 1.15 -15.18 80.41
C ASP A 227 1.88 -15.75 81.64
N ALA A 228 3.07 -15.19 81.95
CA ALA A 228 3.87 -15.56 83.10
C ALA A 228 3.07 -15.45 84.43
N PRO A 229 3.26 -16.36 85.40
CA PRO A 229 2.47 -16.40 86.64
C PRO A 229 2.44 -15.10 87.45
N GLN A 230 3.47 -14.24 87.28
CA GLN A 230 3.56 -12.93 87.94
C GLN A 230 2.52 -11.92 87.42
N ASN A 231 1.94 -12.15 86.25
CA ASN A 231 0.93 -11.29 85.63
C ASN A 231 -0.51 -11.75 85.91
N MET A 232 -0.68 -12.83 86.68
CA MET A 232 -1.99 -13.37 87.06
C MET A 232 -2.73 -12.40 88.00
N PRO A 233 -4.04 -12.13 87.79
CA PRO A 233 -4.83 -11.31 88.71
C PRO A 233 -4.87 -11.87 90.14
N GLU A 234 -4.80 -10.98 91.13
CA GLU A 234 -4.87 -11.35 92.55
C GLU A 234 -6.19 -12.06 92.87
N GLY A 235 -6.11 -13.24 93.49
CA GLY A 235 -7.27 -14.06 93.88
C GLY A 235 -7.77 -15.04 92.81
N LEU A 236 -7.13 -15.14 91.65
CA LEU A 236 -7.46 -16.13 90.62
C LEU A 236 -6.78 -17.48 90.90
N ASN A 237 -7.49 -18.58 90.64
CA ASN A 237 -6.96 -19.94 90.78
C ASN A 237 -5.91 -20.23 89.67
N PRO A 238 -4.73 -20.76 90.00
CA PRO A 238 -3.71 -21.14 89.00
C PRO A 238 -4.22 -22.01 87.85
N SER A 239 -5.14 -22.95 88.09
CA SER A 239 -5.70 -23.80 87.03
C SER A 239 -6.58 -23.03 86.04
N ILE A 240 -7.27 -21.99 86.52
CA ILE A 240 -8.08 -21.10 85.68
C ILE A 240 -7.18 -20.20 84.84
N TRP A 241 -6.06 -19.75 85.40
CA TRP A 241 -5.04 -19.00 84.67
C TRP A 241 -4.37 -19.84 83.58
N GLU A 242 -4.04 -21.10 83.84
CA GLU A 242 -3.47 -22.01 82.84
C GLU A 242 -4.45 -22.23 81.67
N ASN A 243 -5.74 -22.45 81.95
CA ASN A 243 -6.78 -22.54 80.93
C ASN A 243 -6.91 -21.24 80.13
N PHE A 244 -6.86 -20.08 80.79
CA PHE A 244 -6.84 -18.77 80.13
C PHE A 244 -5.67 -18.61 79.16
N CYS A 245 -4.45 -18.96 79.60
CA CYS A 245 -3.25 -18.90 78.76
C CYS A 245 -3.38 -19.82 77.54
N PHE A 246 -3.95 -21.01 77.71
CA PHE A 246 -4.22 -21.94 76.61
C PHE A 246 -5.19 -21.35 75.58
N VAL A 247 -6.36 -20.87 76.02
CA VAL A 247 -7.39 -20.25 75.16
C VAL A 247 -6.83 -19.03 74.43
N ARG A 248 -6.03 -18.21 75.13
CA ARG A 248 -5.36 -17.05 74.58
C ARG A 248 -4.32 -17.43 73.51
N LYS A 249 -3.54 -18.49 73.74
CA LYS A 249 -2.58 -19.02 72.77
C LYS A 249 -3.27 -19.53 71.51
N THR A 250 -4.31 -20.35 71.65
CA THR A 250 -5.12 -20.85 70.51
C THR A 250 -5.71 -19.71 69.69
N LYS A 251 -6.18 -18.65 70.34
CA LYS A 251 -6.66 -17.44 69.65
C LYS A 251 -5.56 -16.76 68.86
N VAL A 252 -4.37 -16.57 69.44
CA VAL A 252 -3.23 -15.92 68.75
C VAL A 252 -2.76 -16.74 67.54
N GLU A 253 -2.73 -18.07 67.64
CA GLU A 253 -2.40 -18.96 66.53
C GLU A 253 -3.43 -18.86 65.39
N SER A 254 -4.73 -18.82 65.74
CA SER A 254 -5.82 -18.64 64.76
C SER A 254 -5.76 -17.28 64.06
N GLU A 255 -5.55 -16.19 64.80
CA GLU A 255 -5.39 -14.85 64.23
C GLU A 255 -4.18 -14.76 63.29
N HIS A 256 -3.07 -15.42 63.65
CA HIS A 256 -1.90 -15.50 62.77
C HIS A 256 -2.24 -16.29 61.50
N LYS A 257 -2.94 -17.43 61.61
CA LYS A 257 -3.38 -18.23 60.46
C LYS A 257 -4.31 -17.44 59.52
N VAL A 258 -5.26 -16.68 60.07
CA VAL A 258 -6.10 -15.73 59.30
C VAL A 258 -5.22 -14.72 58.58
N LYS A 259 -4.25 -14.10 59.28
CA LYS A 259 -3.38 -13.08 58.70
C LYS A 259 -2.51 -13.62 57.56
N VAL A 260 -1.93 -14.81 57.72
CA VAL A 260 -1.12 -15.45 56.67
C VAL A 260 -1.99 -15.78 55.46
N LYS A 261 -3.15 -16.41 55.66
CA LYS A 261 -4.08 -16.71 54.56
C LYS A 261 -4.58 -15.44 53.86
N ALA A 262 -4.85 -14.36 54.60
CA ALA A 262 -5.23 -13.07 54.03
C ALA A 262 -4.15 -12.50 53.10
N LEU A 263 -2.88 -12.57 53.50
CA LEU A 263 -1.75 -12.12 52.69
C LEU A 263 -1.59 -12.98 51.42
N THR A 264 -1.61 -14.31 51.56
CA THR A 264 -1.52 -15.23 50.42
C THR A 264 -2.68 -15.02 49.44
N LEU A 265 -3.90 -14.84 49.95
CA LEU A 265 -5.07 -14.55 49.14
C LEU A 265 -4.93 -13.24 48.38
N ALA A 266 -4.41 -12.18 49.02
CA ALA A 266 -4.15 -10.90 48.37
C ALA A 266 -3.12 -11.02 47.23
N GLU A 267 -2.06 -11.80 47.42
CA GLU A 267 -1.06 -12.09 46.37
C GLU A 267 -1.67 -12.88 45.20
N MET A 268 -2.46 -13.91 45.50
CA MET A 268 -3.18 -14.71 44.50
C MET A 268 -4.15 -13.84 43.68
N GLN A 269 -4.90 -12.97 44.34
CA GLN A 269 -5.81 -12.02 43.69
C GLN A 269 -5.05 -11.02 42.81
N ALA A 270 -3.93 -10.45 43.28
CA ALA A 270 -3.11 -9.54 42.51
C ALA A 270 -2.52 -10.21 41.25
N PHE A 271 -2.05 -11.46 41.38
CA PHE A 271 -1.58 -12.25 40.24
C PHE A 271 -2.71 -12.50 39.21
N LEU A 272 -3.90 -12.89 39.68
CA LEU A 272 -5.05 -13.11 38.80
C LEU A 272 -5.45 -11.83 38.06
N GLN A 273 -5.48 -10.69 38.74
CA GLN A 273 -5.81 -9.42 38.10
C GLN A 273 -4.80 -9.07 37.00
N ARG A 274 -3.50 -9.27 37.26
CA ARG A 274 -2.46 -9.09 36.23
C ARG A 274 -2.68 -10.00 35.02
N ARG A 275 -2.99 -11.28 35.25
CA ARG A 275 -3.30 -12.25 34.18
C ARG A 275 -4.56 -11.89 33.40
N LYS A 276 -5.60 -11.41 34.07
CA LYS A 276 -6.85 -10.93 33.42
C LYS A 276 -6.60 -9.68 32.57
N GLU A 277 -5.74 -8.77 33.03
CA GLU A 277 -5.33 -7.60 32.26
C GLU A 277 -4.62 -8.02 30.98
N GLU A 278 -3.62 -8.90 31.09
CA GLU A 278 -2.87 -9.42 29.94
C GLU A 278 -3.76 -10.20 28.95
N GLU A 279 -4.75 -10.94 29.44
CA GLU A 279 -5.75 -11.59 28.59
C GLU A 279 -6.59 -10.56 27.84
N ARG A 280 -7.06 -9.51 28.53
CA ARG A 280 -7.83 -8.42 27.90
C ARG A 280 -7.01 -7.68 26.86
N THR A 281 -5.74 -7.38 27.13
CA THR A 281 -4.85 -6.75 26.15
C THR A 281 -4.61 -7.66 24.95
N ALA A 282 -4.35 -8.95 25.16
CA ALA A 282 -4.17 -9.91 24.06
C ALA A 282 -5.45 -10.08 23.22
N GLN A 283 -6.63 -10.11 23.84
CA GLN A 283 -7.92 -10.16 23.14
C GLN A 283 -8.15 -8.89 22.30
N GLN A 284 -7.82 -7.72 22.84
CA GLN A 284 -7.93 -6.46 22.10
C GLN A 284 -6.95 -6.43 20.90
N GLU A 285 -5.72 -6.91 21.08
CA GLU A 285 -4.75 -7.05 19.99
C GLU A 285 -5.23 -8.02 18.90
N ILE A 286 -5.77 -9.19 19.28
CA ILE A 286 -6.36 -10.17 18.35
C ILE A 286 -7.48 -9.51 17.54
N LYS A 287 -8.36 -8.73 18.19
CA LYS A 287 -9.43 -8.01 17.51
C LYS A 287 -8.87 -7.00 16.52
N ASN A 288 -7.93 -6.16 16.94
CA ASN A 288 -7.32 -5.14 16.09
C ASN A 288 -6.66 -5.76 14.84
N ILE A 289 -5.90 -6.85 15.00
CA ILE A 289 -5.24 -7.55 13.89
C ILE A 289 -6.29 -8.18 12.95
N SER A 290 -7.38 -8.71 13.49
CA SER A 290 -8.48 -9.29 12.70
C SER A 290 -9.20 -8.22 11.87
N ASP A 291 -9.47 -7.06 12.47
CA ASP A 291 -10.08 -5.91 11.79
C ASP A 291 -9.16 -5.37 10.68
N GLU A 292 -7.85 -5.30 10.93
CA GLU A 292 -6.85 -4.91 9.92
C GLU A 292 -6.79 -5.91 8.75
N LEU A 293 -6.80 -7.21 9.03
CA LEU A 293 -6.88 -8.26 7.99
C LEU A 293 -8.14 -8.11 7.14
N GLN A 294 -9.29 -7.84 7.76
CA GLN A 294 -10.54 -7.64 7.04
C GLN A 294 -10.48 -6.40 6.14
N SER A 295 -9.88 -5.30 6.62
CA SER A 295 -9.67 -4.09 5.82
C SER A 295 -8.77 -4.37 4.62
N LEU A 296 -7.64 -5.05 4.84
CA LEU A 296 -6.71 -5.43 3.77
C LEU A 296 -7.38 -6.34 2.73
N HIS A 297 -8.24 -7.27 3.14
CA HIS A 297 -9.01 -8.10 2.21
C HIS A 297 -9.98 -7.29 1.37
N LYS A 298 -10.63 -6.25 1.93
CA LYS A 298 -11.48 -5.34 1.16
C LYS A 298 -10.67 -4.55 0.14
N GLU A 299 -9.54 -4.00 0.55
CA GLU A 299 -8.62 -3.25 -0.32
C GLU A 299 -8.11 -4.12 -1.47
N LYS A 300 -7.64 -5.33 -1.15
CA LYS A 300 -7.20 -6.33 -2.13
C LYS A 300 -8.31 -6.70 -3.10
N ASN A 301 -9.54 -6.93 -2.61
CA ASN A 301 -10.66 -7.25 -3.49
C ASN A 301 -10.98 -6.08 -4.42
N HIS A 302 -11.05 -4.86 -3.89
CA HIS A 302 -11.25 -3.66 -4.69
C HIS A 302 -10.20 -3.55 -5.80
N PHE A 303 -8.92 -3.65 -5.44
CA PHE A 303 -7.80 -3.63 -6.38
C PHE A 303 -7.86 -4.73 -7.45
N LEU A 304 -8.28 -5.95 -7.10
CA LEU A 304 -8.41 -7.06 -8.05
C LEU A 304 -9.62 -6.88 -9.00
N THR A 305 -10.64 -6.17 -8.57
CA THR A 305 -11.83 -5.88 -9.39
C THR A 305 -11.69 -4.60 -10.22
N ASP A 306 -10.85 -3.66 -9.78
CA ASP A 306 -10.57 -2.40 -10.46
C ASP A 306 -9.50 -2.63 -11.54
N ILE A 307 -9.97 -3.14 -12.68
CA ILE A 307 -9.10 -3.53 -13.79
C ILE A 307 -8.73 -2.34 -14.67
N LEU A 308 -7.45 -2.26 -15.02
CA LEU A 308 -6.97 -1.26 -15.96
C LEU A 308 -7.40 -1.62 -17.39
N VAL A 309 -8.08 -0.67 -18.05
CA VAL A 309 -8.46 -0.75 -19.46
C VAL A 309 -7.80 0.40 -20.22
N GLN A 310 -7.01 0.06 -21.23
CA GLN A 310 -6.33 1.04 -22.07
C GLN A 310 -7.21 1.41 -23.26
N PHE A 311 -7.42 2.71 -23.47
CA PHE A 311 -8.17 3.24 -24.59
C PHE A 311 -7.26 4.02 -25.55
N VAL A 312 -7.53 3.88 -26.84
CA VAL A 312 -6.86 4.65 -27.89
C VAL A 312 -7.85 5.66 -28.42
N LEU A 313 -7.63 6.93 -28.07
CA LEU A 313 -8.48 8.05 -28.44
C LEU A 313 -7.77 8.91 -29.48
N LYS A 314 -8.54 9.46 -30.43
CA LYS A 314 -8.02 10.44 -31.38
C LYS A 314 -7.98 11.82 -30.75
N GLN A 315 -7.10 12.68 -31.27
CA GLN A 315 -7.09 14.10 -30.92
C GLN A 315 -8.48 14.71 -31.16
N GLY A 316 -8.99 15.46 -30.17
CA GLY A 316 -10.36 15.99 -30.15
C GLY A 316 -11.41 15.10 -29.48
N GLN A 317 -11.06 13.87 -29.07
CA GLN A 317 -11.89 13.02 -28.20
C GLN A 317 -11.45 13.08 -26.73
N LEU A 318 -10.37 13.81 -26.45
CA LEU A 318 -9.82 14.05 -25.13
C LEU A 318 -9.84 15.56 -24.89
N GLU A 319 -10.51 15.99 -23.82
CA GLU A 319 -10.63 17.41 -23.44
C GLU A 319 -9.56 17.84 -22.42
N VAL A 320 -8.73 16.89 -21.96
CA VAL A 320 -7.61 17.15 -21.05
C VAL A 320 -6.49 17.87 -21.78
N SER A 321 -5.95 18.91 -21.16
CA SER A 321 -4.80 19.65 -21.69
C SER A 321 -3.56 18.76 -21.71
N THR A 322 -3.05 18.43 -22.89
CA THR A 322 -1.86 17.58 -23.08
C THR A 322 -0.56 18.39 -23.13
N THR A 323 -0.50 19.51 -22.41
CA THR A 323 0.65 20.43 -22.46
C THR A 323 1.88 19.82 -21.78
N ASP A 324 1.65 18.92 -20.81
CA ASP A 324 2.71 18.24 -20.06
C ASP A 324 3.10 16.91 -20.70
N LEU A 325 4.34 16.49 -20.46
CA LEU A 325 4.89 15.20 -20.92
C LEU A 325 4.08 14.01 -20.40
N THR A 326 3.50 14.15 -19.20
CA THR A 326 2.61 13.17 -18.56
C THR A 326 1.31 13.88 -18.17
N PRO A 327 0.25 13.76 -18.99
CA PRO A 327 -1.03 14.36 -18.67
C PRO A 327 -1.63 13.70 -17.43
N ASP A 328 -2.14 14.50 -16.49
CA ASP A 328 -2.87 14.01 -15.32
C ASP A 328 -4.33 13.73 -15.69
N TYR A 329 -4.77 12.50 -15.43
CA TYR A 329 -6.13 12.03 -15.70
C TYR A 329 -6.94 11.79 -14.43
N THR A 330 -6.43 12.17 -13.26
CA THR A 330 -7.07 11.87 -11.97
C THR A 330 -8.49 12.45 -11.88
N ASP A 331 -8.72 13.63 -12.46
CA ASP A 331 -10.03 14.30 -12.51
C ASP A 331 -10.80 14.04 -13.83
N SER A 332 -10.38 13.03 -14.61
CA SER A 332 -11.01 12.70 -15.89
C SER A 332 -12.10 11.64 -15.73
N VAL A 333 -13.18 11.80 -16.50
CA VAL A 333 -14.28 10.82 -16.57
C VAL A 333 -14.48 10.34 -18.00
N LEU A 334 -14.68 9.02 -18.17
CA LEU A 334 -15.04 8.45 -19.45
C LEU A 334 -16.56 8.59 -19.67
N LEU A 335 -16.94 9.41 -20.64
CA LEU A 335 -18.34 9.64 -21.00
C LEU A 335 -18.66 9.03 -22.36
N HIS A 336 -19.86 8.46 -22.47
CA HIS A 336 -20.36 8.02 -23.76
C HIS A 336 -20.66 9.24 -24.64
N ARG A 337 -20.25 9.19 -25.92
CA ARG A 337 -20.35 10.30 -26.87
C ARG A 337 -21.77 10.88 -27.00
N SER A 338 -22.80 10.03 -26.89
CA SER A 338 -24.20 10.48 -26.98
C SER A 338 -24.54 11.53 -25.92
N VAL A 339 -23.96 11.44 -24.71
CA VAL A 339 -24.21 12.42 -23.64
C VAL A 339 -23.81 13.83 -24.08
N VAL A 340 -22.66 13.96 -24.73
CA VAL A 340 -22.16 15.24 -25.25
C VAL A 340 -22.97 15.70 -26.45
N GLU A 341 -23.33 14.80 -27.36
CA GLU A 341 -24.14 15.13 -28.55
C GLU A 341 -25.57 15.56 -28.18
N ASP A 342 -26.21 14.86 -27.24
CA ASP A 342 -27.55 15.16 -26.74
C ASP A 342 -27.59 16.51 -26.02
N LEU A 343 -26.55 16.81 -25.22
CA LEU A 343 -26.39 18.12 -24.59
C LEU A 343 -26.21 19.21 -25.65
N ASN A 344 -25.32 19.00 -26.62
CA ASN A 344 -25.10 19.96 -27.71
C ASN A 344 -26.36 20.21 -28.54
N ASN A 345 -27.15 19.16 -28.81
CA ASN A 345 -28.44 19.29 -29.50
C ASN A 345 -29.45 20.08 -28.67
N SER A 346 -29.52 19.82 -27.36
CA SER A 346 -30.39 20.56 -26.44
C SER A 346 -30.03 22.04 -26.35
N ILE A 347 -28.73 22.35 -26.35
CA ILE A 347 -28.20 23.73 -26.39
C ILE A 347 -28.59 24.41 -27.71
N ARG A 348 -28.40 23.74 -28.85
CA ARG A 348 -28.78 24.28 -30.18
C ARG A 348 -30.27 24.58 -30.29
N VAL A 349 -31.13 23.69 -29.80
CA VAL A 349 -32.59 23.90 -29.78
C VAL A 349 -32.96 25.08 -28.89
N SER A 350 -32.34 25.19 -27.72
CA SER A 350 -32.60 26.31 -26.78
C SER A 350 -32.14 27.65 -27.36
N LEU A 351 -30.98 27.69 -28.03
CA LEU A 351 -30.50 28.88 -28.74
C LEU A 351 -31.42 29.27 -29.91
N HIS A 352 -31.94 28.31 -30.67
CA HIS A 352 -32.93 28.59 -31.72
C HIS A 352 -34.23 29.16 -31.15
N LYS A 353 -34.71 28.62 -30.03
CA LYS A 353 -35.89 29.18 -29.34
C LYS A 353 -35.64 30.60 -28.84
N HIS A 354 -34.45 30.87 -28.28
CA HIS A 354 -34.10 32.20 -27.78
C HIS A 354 -33.98 33.24 -28.91
N ASN A 355 -33.33 32.87 -30.02
CA ASN A 355 -33.23 33.74 -31.18
C ASN A 355 -34.59 34.05 -31.81
N HIS A 356 -35.52 33.08 -31.82
CA HIS A 356 -36.90 33.31 -32.28
C HIS A 356 -37.73 34.18 -31.32
N THR A 357 -37.49 34.10 -30.01
CA THR A 357 -38.13 35.02 -29.05
C THR A 357 -37.58 36.44 -29.16
N ASP A 358 -36.30 36.61 -29.45
CA ASP A 358 -35.69 37.94 -29.61
C ASP A 358 -36.08 38.62 -30.93
N THR A 359 -36.30 37.86 -32.01
CA THR A 359 -36.84 38.44 -33.26
C THR A 359 -38.29 38.91 -33.12
N LEU A 360 -39.09 38.24 -32.29
CA LEU A 360 -40.48 38.65 -32.04
C LEU A 360 -40.58 39.89 -31.14
N ILE A 361 -39.55 40.16 -30.33
CA ILE A 361 -39.48 41.36 -29.46
C ILE A 361 -38.87 42.55 -30.22
N SER A 362 -38.06 42.34 -31.25
CA SER A 362 -37.52 43.44 -32.10
C SER A 362 -38.50 43.94 -33.17
N ASP A 363 -39.51 43.15 -33.52
CA ASP A 363 -40.53 43.47 -34.53
C ASP A 363 -41.86 43.98 -33.93
N SER A 364 -41.89 44.26 -32.61
CA SER A 364 -42.99 44.94 -31.91
C SER A 364 -42.57 46.33 -31.45
#